data_AF-A0A5C8I8E9-F1
#
_entry.id   AF-A0A5C8I8E9-F1
#
_cell.length_a   1.000
_cell.length_b   1.000
_cell.length_c   1.000
_cell.angle_alpha   90.00
_cell.angle_beta   90.00
_cell.angle_gamma   90.00
#
_symmetry.space_group_name_H-M   'P 1'
#
loop_
_entity.id
_entity.type
_entity.pdbx_description
1 polymer ?
#
loop_
_entity_poly.entity_id
_entity_poly.type
_entity_poly.pdbx_seq_one_letter_code
_entity_poly.pdbx_strand_id
1 'polypeptide(L)' 'MALFLALSALAVLVVTLVLFLRARRDAPQGTPLPNGRALMLMTFVGLVLALASQLPAFR' A
#
# COMPACT_ATOMS: atom_id res chain seq x y z
N MET A 1 -17.17 9.38 8.08
CA MET A 1 -16.49 9.31 6.77
C MET A 1 -14.99 9.09 6.90
N ALA A 2 -14.24 9.99 7.55
CA ALA A 2 -12.78 9.89 7.66
C ALA A 2 -12.28 8.60 8.34
N LEU A 3 -12.90 8.18 9.45
CA LEU A 3 -12.52 6.94 10.13
C LEU A 3 -12.75 5.69 9.25
N PHE A 4 -13.87 5.65 8.52
CA PHE A 4 -14.18 4.56 7.60
C PHE A 4 -13.15 4.48 6.47
N LEU A 5 -12.76 5.62 5.90
CA LEU A 5 -11.72 5.72 4.87
C LEU A 5 -10.34 5.32 5.39
N ALA A 6 -9.99 5.70 6.62
CA ALA A 6 -8.73 5.33 7.23
C ALA A 6 -8.63 3.81 7.47
N LEU A 7 -9.70 3.22 7.98
CA LEU A 7 -9.77 1.77 8.22
C LEU A 7 -9.77 0.96 6.93
N SER A 8 -10.48 1.42 5.89
CA SER A 8 -10.48 0.74 4.59
C SER A 8 -9.13 0.85 3.88
N ALA A 9 -8.47 2.02 3.95
CA ALA A 9 -7.10 2.17 3.46
C ALA A 9 -6.13 1.24 4.18
N LEU A 10 -6.20 1.14 5.52
CA LEU A 10 -5.38 0.23 6.30
C LEU A 10 -5.60 -1.23 5.90
N ALA A 11 -6.86 -1.65 5.72
CA ALA A 11 -7.20 -3.01 5.29
C ALA A 11 -6.59 -3.35 3.91
N VAL A 12 -6.72 -2.45 2.93
CA VAL A 12 -6.12 -2.62 1.60
C VAL A 12 -4.60 -2.73 1.69
N LEU A 13 -3.98 -1.95 2.57
CA LEU A 13 -2.53 -1.93 2.75
C LEU A 13 -2.02 -3.26 3.33
N VAL A 14 -2.72 -3.78 4.34
CA VAL A 14 -2.41 -5.09 4.93
C VAL A 14 -2.57 -6.21 3.90
N VAL A 15 -3.67 -6.21 3.14
CA VAL A 15 -3.90 -7.22 2.09
C VAL A 15 -2.79 -7.17 1.04
N THR A 16 -2.44 -5.97 0.57
CA THR A 16 -1.37 -5.77 -0.42
C THR A 16 -0.03 -6.25 0.11
N LEU A 17 0.30 -5.96 1.37
CA LEU A 17 1.52 -6.43 2.02
C LEU A 17 1.56 -7.96 2.11
N VAL A 18 0.46 -8.60 2.50
CA VAL A 18 0.37 -10.07 2.58
C VAL A 18 0.56 -10.71 1.21
N LEU A 19 -0.11 -10.20 0.17
CA LEU A 19 0.03 -10.69 -1.19
C LEU A 19 1.46 -10.52 -1.71
N PHE A 20 2.08 -9.38 -1.42
CA PHE A 20 3.47 -9.12 -1.78
C PHE A 20 4.43 -10.10 -1.08
N LEU A 21 4.30 -10.29 0.23
CA LEU A 21 5.13 -11.23 0.99
C LEU A 21 4.93 -12.68 0.50
N ARG A 22 3.69 -13.06 0.19
CA ARG A 22 3.37 -14.39 -0.35
C ARG A 22 3.99 -14.59 -1.73
N ALA A 23 3.83 -13.63 -2.63
CA ALA A 23 4.48 -13.67 -3.95
C ALA A 23 6.00 -13.76 -3.85
N ARG A 24 6.61 -13.14 -2.82
CA ARG A 24 8.05 -13.30 -2.55
C ARG A 24 8.45 -14.70 -2.11
N ARG A 25 7.63 -15.31 -1.25
CA ARG A 25 7.88 -16.64 -0.71
C ARG A 25 7.69 -17.74 -1.75
N ASP A 26 6.67 -17.59 -2.60
CA ASP A 26 6.32 -18.57 -3.63
C ASP A 26 7.20 -18.43 -4.89
N ALA A 27 7.98 -17.35 -5.00
CA ALA A 27 8.86 -17.09 -6.14
C ALA A 27 10.05 -18.08 -6.17
N PRO A 28 10.25 -18.82 -7.27
CA PRO A 28 11.45 -19.64 -7.47
C PRO A 28 12.72 -18.78 -7.41
N GLN A 29 13.79 -19.29 -6.80
CA GLN A 29 15.07 -18.60 -6.77
C GLN A 29 15.54 -18.26 -8.20
N GLY A 30 15.80 -16.96 -8.44
CA GLY A 30 16.20 -16.46 -9.76
C GLY A 30 15.08 -15.85 -10.60
N THR A 31 13.81 -15.92 -10.16
CA THR A 31 12.76 -15.14 -10.82
C THR A 31 12.98 -13.63 -10.59
N PRO A 32 12.85 -12.79 -11.62
CA PRO A 32 12.89 -11.35 -11.46
C PRO A 32 11.61 -10.91 -10.74
N LEU A 33 11.67 -10.80 -9.41
CA LEU A 33 10.55 -10.29 -8.63
C LEU A 33 10.33 -8.80 -8.90
N PRO A 34 9.07 -8.33 -8.94
CA PRO A 34 8.78 -6.91 -8.99
C PRO A 34 9.48 -6.18 -7.85
N ASN A 35 10.16 -5.09 -8.19
CA ASN A 35 10.99 -4.31 -7.27
C ASN A 35 10.17 -3.93 -6.04
N GLY A 36 10.46 -4.53 -4.89
CA GLY A 36 9.75 -4.26 -3.64
C GLY A 36 9.78 -2.78 -3.25
N ARG A 37 10.81 -2.06 -3.71
CA ARG A 37 10.92 -0.60 -3.57
C ARG A 37 9.82 0.15 -4.31
N ALA A 38 9.41 -0.31 -5.50
CA ALA A 38 8.35 0.34 -6.28
C ALA A 38 6.98 0.17 -5.61
N LEU A 39 6.69 -1.02 -5.09
CA LEU A 39 5.49 -1.29 -4.31
C LEU A 39 5.47 -0.50 -2.99
N MET A 40 6.59 -0.46 -2.28
CA MET A 40 6.73 0.36 -1.07
C MET A 40 6.52 1.85 -1.38
N LEU A 41 7.10 2.36 -2.46
CA LEU A 41 6.94 3.75 -2.91
C LEU A 41 5.49 4.07 -3.28
N MET A 42 4.81 3.21 -4.05
CA MET A 42 3.40 3.40 -4.40
C MET A 42 2.51 3.43 -3.15
N THR A 43 2.73 2.50 -2.22
CA THR A 43 1.99 2.46 -0.96
C THR A 43 2.24 3.71 -0.11
N PHE A 44 3.49 4.16 -0.03
CA PHE A 44 3.87 5.37 0.71
C PHE A 44 3.22 6.62 0.09
N VAL A 45 3.27 6.76 -1.24
CA VAL A 45 2.63 7.87 -1.96
C VAL A 45 1.11 7.84 -1.75
N GLY A 46 0.47 6.67 -1.84
CA GLY A 46 -0.96 6.51 -1.58
C GLY A 46 -1.36 6.93 -0.16
N LEU A 47 -0.55 6.57 0.85
CA LEU A 47 -0.75 7.00 2.24
C LEU A 47 -0.60 8.52 2.42
N VAL A 48 0.44 9.12 1.82
CA VAL A 48 0.67 10.57 1.90
C VAL A 48 -0.48 11.34 1.23
N LEU A 49 -0.97 10.87 0.07
CA LEU A 49 -2.10 11.48 -0.62
C LEU A 49 -3.41 11.33 0.17
N ALA A 50 -3.63 10.17 0.81
CA ALA A 50 -4.77 9.95 1.69
C ALA A 50 -4.73 10.84 2.94
N LEU A 51 -3.53 11.15 3.45
CA LEU A 51 -3.36 12.11 4.55
C LEU A 51 -3.60 13.55 4.06
N ALA A 52 -3.08 13.89 2.88
CA ALA A 52 -3.22 15.21 2.28
C ALA A 52 -4.68 15.53 1.95
N SER A 53 -5.49 14.55 1.51
CA SER A 53 -6.91 14.75 1.23
C SER A 53 -7.76 15.04 2.48
N GLN A 54 -7.20 14.85 3.68
CA GLN A 54 -7.87 15.22 4.94
C GLN A 54 -7.61 16.68 5.35
N LEU A 55 -6.74 17.41 4.64
CA LEU A 55 -6.46 18.82 4.91
C LEU A 55 -7.69 19.71 4.64
N PRO A 56 -7.86 20.82 5.39
CA PRO A 56 -9.01 21.72 5.25
C PRO A 56 -9.19 22.32 3.85
N ALA A 57 -8.11 22.43 3.06
CA ALA A 57 -8.15 22.92 1.69
C ALA A 57 -8.86 21.98 0.69
N PHE A 58 -9.12 20.73 1.08
CA PHE A 58 -9.76 19.70 0.25
C PHE A 58 -11.06 19.16 0.87
N ARG A 59 -11.61 19.82 1.90
CA ARG A 59 -12.92 19.51 2.49
C ARG A 59 -14.06 20.26 1.80
#